data_AF-A0A7S3U2K0-F1
#
_entry.id   AF-A0A7S3U2K0-F1
#
_cell.length_a   1.000
_cell.length_b   1.000
_cell.length_c   1.000
_cell.angle_alpha   90.00
_cell.angle_beta   90.00
_cell.angle_gamma   90.00
#
_symmetry.space_group_name_H-M   'P 1'
#
loop_
_entity.id
_entity.type
_entity.pdbx_description
1 polymer ?
#
loop_
_entity_poly.entity_id
_entity_poly.type
_entity_poly.pdbx_seq_one_letter_code
_entity_poly.pdbx_strand_id
1 'polypeptide(L)'
;GGSTRVPKIRSLLSDFFGGKQLCSSINPDEAVAFGAAVQAGVLGGGLINAGGALSKASTSLVLMDVVPLSLGIETTGKVMATIVKRNTPIPCRRTDTFTTEEDGQTA
;
A
#
# COMPACT_ATOMS: atom_id res chain seq x y z
N GLY A 1 -12.05 -9.04 3.31
CA GLY A 1 -12.15 -9.89 4.52
C GLY A 1 -13.60 -10.12 4.87
N GLY A 2 -13.91 -11.24 5.52
CA GLY A 2 -15.27 -11.73 5.76
C GLY A 2 -16.24 -10.76 6.42
N SER A 3 -15.77 -9.84 7.26
CA SER A 3 -16.63 -8.80 7.87
C SER A 3 -17.33 -7.89 6.86
N THR A 4 -16.84 -7.80 5.61
CA THR A 4 -17.54 -7.08 4.54
C THR A 4 -18.81 -7.78 4.06
N ARG A 5 -19.12 -9.00 4.54
CA ARG A 5 -20.39 -9.70 4.31
C ARG A 5 -21.54 -9.13 5.15
N VAL A 6 -21.24 -8.39 6.22
CA VAL A 6 -22.25 -7.76 7.08
C VAL A 6 -23.06 -6.74 6.26
N PRO A 7 -24.39 -6.90 6.14
CA PRO A 7 -25.22 -6.03 5.30
C PRO A 7 -25.11 -4.54 5.66
N LYS A 8 -24.99 -4.22 6.95
CA LYS A 8 -24.87 -2.83 7.41
C LYS A 8 -23.58 -2.16 6.93
N ILE A 9 -22.46 -2.88 6.90
CA ILE A 9 -21.18 -2.38 6.37
C ILE A 9 -21.32 -2.04 4.88
N ARG A 10 -22.01 -2.88 4.11
CA ARG A 10 -22.26 -2.65 2.68
C ARG A 10 -23.17 -1.45 2.43
N SER A 11 -24.26 -1.31 3.20
CA SER A 11 -25.13 -0.14 3.11
C SER A 11 -24.36 1.14 3.41
N LEU A 12 -23.65 1.20 4.54
CA LEU A 12 -22.86 2.38 4.92
C LEU A 12 -21.85 2.79 3.84
N LEU A 13 -21.20 1.81 3.21
CA LEU A 13 -20.22 2.08 2.16
C LEU A 13 -20.87 2.53 0.84
N SER A 14 -22.02 1.94 0.46
CA SER A 14 -22.76 2.39 -0.71
C SER A 14 -23.31 3.80 -0.51
N ASP A 15 -23.88 4.10 0.66
CA ASP A 15 -24.40 5.42 1.03
C ASP A 15 -23.28 6.48 1.00
N PHE A 16 -22.10 6.15 1.55
CA PHE A 16 -20.93 7.04 1.52
C PHE A 16 -20.46 7.40 0.11
N PHE A 17 -20.59 6.48 -0.85
CA PHE A 17 -20.25 6.69 -2.26
C PHE A 17 -21.45 7.02 -3.15
N GLY A 18 -22.55 7.53 -2.59
CA GLY A 18 -23.70 8.01 -3.36
C GLY A 18 -24.48 6.92 -4.10
N GLY A 19 -24.62 5.75 -3.48
CA GLY A 19 -25.36 4.60 -4.03
C GLY A 19 -24.60 3.80 -5.08
N LYS A 20 -23.27 4.01 -5.22
CA LYS A 20 -22.45 3.22 -6.14
C LYS A 20 -22.51 1.74 -5.78
N GLN A 21 -22.67 0.89 -6.81
CA GLN A 21 -22.68 -0.56 -6.64
C GLN A 21 -21.32 -1.05 -6.16
N LEU A 22 -21.33 -1.86 -5.10
CA LEU A 22 -20.11 -2.45 -4.55
C LEU A 22 -19.63 -3.63 -5.41
N CYS A 23 -18.32 -3.74 -5.60
CA CYS A 23 -17.74 -4.92 -6.23
C CYS A 23 -17.74 -6.08 -5.23
N SER A 24 -18.46 -7.16 -5.56
CA SER A 24 -18.52 -8.39 -4.76
C SER A 24 -18.40 -9.66 -5.60
N SER A 25 -17.72 -9.57 -6.75
CA SER A 25 -17.54 -10.69 -7.69
C SER A 25 -16.55 -11.75 -7.20
N ILE A 26 -15.67 -11.39 -6.26
CA ILE A 26 -14.62 -12.26 -5.72
C ILE A 26 -14.91 -12.55 -4.24
N ASN A 27 -14.60 -13.77 -3.80
CA ASN A 27 -14.69 -14.16 -2.40
C ASN A 27 -13.81 -13.24 -1.52
N PRO A 28 -14.37 -12.48 -0.58
CA PRO A 28 -13.62 -11.50 0.23
C PRO A 28 -12.59 -12.13 1.16
N ASP A 29 -12.65 -13.44 1.40
CA ASP A 29 -11.73 -14.18 2.25
C ASP A 29 -10.50 -14.69 1.48
N GLU A 30 -10.62 -14.82 0.16
CA GLU A 30 -9.57 -15.39 -0.71
C GLU A 30 -8.91 -14.33 -1.61
N ALA A 31 -9.57 -13.17 -1.82
CA ALA A 31 -9.12 -12.14 -2.74
C ALA A 31 -7.65 -11.70 -2.54
N VAL A 32 -7.20 -11.61 -1.28
CA VAL A 32 -5.81 -11.22 -0.95
C VAL A 32 -4.83 -12.31 -1.35
N ALA A 33 -5.12 -13.57 -1.00
CA ALA A 33 -4.27 -14.70 -1.36
C ALA A 33 -4.18 -14.89 -2.87
N PHE A 34 -5.31 -14.72 -3.57
CA PHE A 34 -5.36 -14.78 -5.03
C PHE A 34 -4.49 -13.70 -5.68
N GLY A 35 -4.61 -12.44 -5.25
CA GLY A 35 -3.79 -11.34 -5.75
C GLY A 35 -2.29 -11.54 -5.50
N ALA A 36 -1.93 -12.04 -4.31
CA ALA A 36 -0.54 -12.37 -3.98
C ALA A 36 0.01 -13.51 -4.86
N ALA A 37 -0.79 -14.55 -5.11
CA ALA A 37 -0.40 -15.65 -6.00
C ALA A 37 -0.16 -15.19 -7.45
N VAL A 38 -1.02 -14.28 -7.95
CA VAL A 38 -0.82 -13.66 -9.27
C VAL A 38 0.49 -12.88 -9.28
N GLN A 39 0.75 -12.02 -8.28
CA GLN A 39 1.98 -11.25 -8.21
C GLN A 39 3.23 -12.14 -8.12
N ALA A 40 3.17 -13.23 -7.34
CA ALA A 40 4.24 -14.22 -7.25
C ALA A 40 4.51 -14.92 -8.59
N GLY A 41 3.45 -15.27 -9.33
CA GLY A 41 3.56 -15.87 -10.66
C GLY A 41 4.16 -14.92 -11.71
N VAL A 42 3.89 -13.62 -11.60
CA VAL A 42 4.50 -12.58 -12.46
C VAL A 42 5.99 -12.45 -12.15
N LEU A 43 6.35 -12.30 -10.87
CA LEU A 43 7.75 -12.17 -10.43
C LEU A 43 8.58 -13.43 -10.70
N GLY A 44 7.97 -14.61 -10.57
CA GLY A 44 8.61 -15.90 -10.81
C GLY A 44 8.70 -16.29 -12.30
N GLY A 45 8.19 -15.46 -13.23
CA GLY A 45 8.22 -15.72 -14.68
C GLY A 45 7.32 -16.87 -15.17
N GLY A 46 6.65 -17.60 -14.28
CA GLY A 46 5.81 -18.75 -14.62
C GLY A 46 4.57 -18.39 -15.44
N LEU A 47 4.01 -17.19 -15.25
CA LEU A 47 2.83 -16.73 -15.97
C LEU A 47 3.12 -16.29 -17.42
N ILE A 48 4.36 -15.90 -17.71
CA ILE A 48 4.79 -15.53 -19.07
C ILE A 48 4.77 -16.77 -19.97
N ASN A 49 5.21 -17.92 -19.43
CA ASN A 49 5.34 -19.20 -20.13
C ASN A 49 4.05 -20.03 -20.19
N ALA A 50 3.02 -19.66 -19.43
CA ALA A 50 1.77 -20.42 -19.32
C ALA A 50 0.82 -20.27 -20.54
N GLY A 51 1.09 -19.34 -21.46
CA GLY A 51 0.25 -19.06 -22.63
C GLY A 51 -1.14 -18.47 -22.29
N GLY A 52 -1.86 -17.98 -23.30
CA GLY A 52 -3.25 -17.51 -23.14
C GLY A 52 -3.42 -16.12 -22.50
N ALA A 53 -4.63 -15.85 -21.98
CA ALA A 53 -5.01 -14.53 -21.44
C ALA A 53 -4.19 -14.12 -20.20
N LEU A 54 -3.70 -15.08 -19.43
CA LEU A 54 -2.90 -14.87 -18.22
C LEU A 54 -1.48 -14.35 -18.56
N SER A 55 -0.90 -14.82 -19.67
CA SER A 55 0.40 -14.35 -20.18
C SER A 55 0.32 -12.88 -20.62
N LYS A 56 -0.74 -12.46 -21.32
CA LYS A 56 -0.95 -11.05 -21.69
C LYS A 56 -1.12 -10.12 -20.49
N ALA A 57 -1.82 -10.57 -19.45
CA ALA A 57 -2.03 -9.78 -18.24
C ALA A 57 -0.72 -9.60 -17.43
N SER A 58 0.18 -10.59 -17.48
CA SER A 58 1.46 -10.56 -16.75
C SER A 58 2.41 -9.46 -17.22
N THR A 59 2.36 -9.09 -18.52
CA THR A 59 3.28 -8.09 -19.10
C THR A 59 2.85 -6.65 -18.82
N SER A 60 1.56 -6.43 -18.53
CA SER A 60 0.99 -5.09 -18.34
C SER A 60 0.76 -4.70 -16.87
N LEU A 61 0.98 -5.60 -15.92
CA LEU A 61 0.69 -5.35 -14.52
C LEU A 61 1.79 -4.48 -13.90
N VAL A 62 1.45 -3.23 -13.57
CA VAL A 62 2.31 -2.31 -12.84
C VAL A 62 1.72 -2.07 -11.46
N LEU A 63 2.51 -2.36 -10.40
CA LEU A 63 2.14 -2.11 -9.02
C LEU A 63 3.01 -1.00 -8.45
N MET A 64 2.39 0.11 -8.07
CA MET A 64 3.05 1.23 -7.42
C MET A 64 2.49 1.39 -6.01
N ASP A 65 3.31 1.00 -5.02
CA ASP A 65 2.94 1.05 -3.62
C ASP A 65 3.49 2.32 -2.95
N VAL A 66 2.98 2.65 -1.76
CA VAL A 66 3.27 3.91 -1.06
C VAL A 66 3.48 3.70 0.45
N VAL A 67 4.23 4.60 1.08
CA VAL A 67 4.43 4.60 2.53
C VAL A 67 3.11 4.99 3.25
N PRO A 68 2.55 4.19 4.18
CA PRO A 68 1.22 4.45 4.74
C PRO A 68 1.17 5.62 5.73
N LEU A 69 2.25 5.83 6.49
CA LEU A 69 2.38 6.88 7.51
C LEU A 69 3.66 7.67 7.28
N SER A 70 3.68 8.92 7.76
CA SER A 70 4.88 9.74 7.69
C SER A 70 5.93 9.17 8.65
N LEU A 71 7.15 8.99 8.15
CA LEU A 71 8.31 8.54 8.89
C LEU A 71 9.24 9.73 9.11
N GLY A 72 9.85 9.82 10.28
CA GLY A 72 10.71 10.93 10.66
C GLY A 72 11.31 10.71 12.03
N ILE A 73 11.99 11.74 12.53
CA ILE A 73 12.66 11.72 13.83
C ILE A 73 12.07 12.76 14.76
N GLU A 74 12.31 12.60 16.05
CA GLU A 74 12.04 13.64 17.03
C GLU A 74 13.14 14.71 16.97
N THR A 75 12.75 15.98 17.03
CA THR A 75 13.63 17.14 17.20
C THR A 75 13.35 17.82 18.54
N THR A 76 14.18 18.81 18.89
CA THR A 76 14.01 19.62 20.11
C THR A 76 12.56 20.07 20.31
N GLY A 77 12.10 20.01 21.55
CA GLY A 77 10.72 20.34 21.91
C GLY A 77 9.70 19.22 21.67
N LYS A 78 10.14 17.96 21.48
CA LYS A 78 9.27 16.80 21.20
C LYS A 78 8.44 16.94 19.93
N VAL A 79 8.99 17.66 18.96
CA VAL A 79 8.35 17.89 17.66
C VAL A 79 8.86 16.84 16.68
N MET A 80 7.96 16.29 15.87
CA MET A 80 8.33 15.30 14.85
C MET A 80 8.73 16.01 13.56
N ALA A 81 9.98 15.84 13.13
CA ALA A 81 10.46 16.23 11.81
C ALA A 81 10.23 15.07 10.83
N THR A 82 9.29 15.24 9.90
CA THR A 82 8.98 14.23 8.87
C THR A 82 10.07 14.20 7.80
N ILE A 83 10.69 13.04 7.59
CA ILE A 83 11.71 12.80 6.56
C ILE A 83 11.08 12.14 5.32
N VAL A 84 10.23 11.13 5.52
CA VAL A 84 9.47 10.47 4.44
C VAL A 84 7.98 10.69 4.71
N LYS A 85 7.31 11.45 3.84
CA LYS A 85 5.89 11.74 4.00
C LYS A 85 5.03 10.50 3.72
N ARG A 86 3.89 10.38 4.40
CA ARG A 86 2.85 9.41 3.98
C ARG A 86 2.50 9.60 2.51
N ASN A 87 2.11 8.53 1.86
CA ASN A 87 1.80 8.46 0.43
C ASN A 87 3.01 8.67 -0.51
N THR A 88 4.25 8.62 0.00
CA THR A 88 5.46 8.63 -0.86
C THR A 88 5.56 7.27 -1.59
N PRO A 89 5.74 7.23 -2.93
CA PRO A 89 5.91 5.99 -3.67
C PRO A 89 7.18 5.23 -3.26
N ILE A 90 7.09 3.90 -3.16
CA ILE A 90 8.25 3.03 -2.93
C ILE A 90 8.75 2.43 -4.25
N PRO A 91 10.08 2.25 -4.43
CA PRO A 91 11.16 2.52 -3.47
C PRO A 91 11.51 4.01 -3.36
N CYS A 92 11.87 4.49 -2.15
CA CYS A 92 12.29 5.87 -1.93
C CYS A 92 13.49 5.98 -0.97
N ARG A 93 14.32 7.01 -1.17
CA ARG A 93 15.37 7.44 -0.24
C ARG A 93 15.27 8.95 -0.02
N ARG A 94 15.39 9.38 1.24
CA ARG A 94 15.38 10.78 1.67
C ARG A 94 16.49 11.00 2.70
N THR A 95 17.03 12.19 2.74
CA THR A 95 18.15 12.55 3.63
C THR A 95 18.01 14.01 3.97
N ASP A 96 17.96 14.30 5.27
CA ASP A 96 17.93 15.66 5.82
C ASP A 96 19.09 15.79 6.82
N THR A 97 19.66 16.98 6.93
CA THR A 97 20.78 17.29 7.83
C THR A 97 20.26 17.97 9.09
N PHE A 98 20.72 17.51 10.25
CA PHE A 98 20.37 18.04 11.57
C PHE A 98 21.63 18.46 12.32
N THR A 99 21.46 19.28 13.36
CA THR A 99 22.53 19.73 14.24
C THR A 99 22.14 19.51 15.70
N THR A 100 23.14 19.55 16.58
CA THR A 100 22.94 19.61 18.03
C THR A 100 22.29 20.93 18.42
N GLU A 101 21.59 20.93 19.54
CA GLU A 101 20.88 22.11 20.04
C GLU A 101 21.67 22.82 21.14
N GLU A 102 22.43 22.09 21.95
CA GLU A 102 23.17 22.63 23.10
C GLU A 102 24.69 22.72 22.82
N ASP A 103 25.34 23.72 23.40
CA ASP A 103 26.79 23.91 23.31
C ASP A 103 27.53 22.78 24.04
N GLY A 104 28.50 22.16 23.37
CA GLY A 104 29.25 21.03 23.92
C GLY A 104 28.47 19.71 23.97
N GLN A 105 27.30 19.63 23.32
CA GLN A 105 26.54 18.39 23.18
C GLN A 105 27.34 17.37 22.36
N THR A 106 27.77 16.29 23.01
CA THR A 106 28.45 15.18 22.34
C THR A 106 27.44 14.31 21.60
N ALA A 107 27.81 13.88 20.39
CA ALA A 107 27.05 12.94 19.56
C ALA A 107 26.93 11.55 20.20
#